data_AF-A0A921MF94-F1
#
_entry.id   AF-A0A921MF94-F1
#
_cell.length_a   1.000
_cell.length_b   1.000
_cell.length_c   1.000
_cell.angle_alpha   90.00
_cell.angle_beta   90.00
_cell.angle_gamma   90.00
#
_symmetry.space_group_name_H-M   'P 1'
#
loop_
_entity.id
_entity.type
_entity.pdbx_description
1 polymer ?
#
loop_
_entity_poly.entity_id
_entity_poly.type
_entity_poly.pdbx_seq_one_letter_code
_entity_poly.pdbx_strand_id
1 'polypeptide(L)' 'MTTDRTLAAQDVTLGYGDRTVIRELDLQVAPGRITAIVGANGSGKSTLLKAMARLLTP' A
#
# COMPACT_ATOMS: atom_id res chain seq x y z
N MET A 1 -18.71 -17.98 10.91
CA MET A 1 -18.08 -16.77 11.46
C MET A 1 -16.87 -16.46 10.60
N THR A 2 -16.99 -15.53 9.65
CA THR A 2 -15.86 -15.08 8.84
C THR A 2 -14.94 -14.28 9.75
N THR A 3 -13.71 -14.76 9.95
CA THR A 3 -12.66 -14.07 10.68
C THR A 3 -12.49 -12.65 10.14
N ASP A 4 -12.39 -11.66 11.02
CA ASP A 4 -12.11 -10.29 10.63
C ASP A 4 -10.74 -10.24 9.94
N ARG A 5 -10.73 -9.97 8.62
CA ARG A 5 -9.53 -9.98 7.80
C ARG A 5 -9.07 -8.56 7.61
N THR A 6 -8.01 -8.18 8.31
CA THR A 6 -7.38 -6.87 8.19
C THR A 6 -6.37 -6.86 7.05
N LEU A 7 -6.34 -5.78 6.28
CA LEU A 7 -5.27 -5.48 5.33
C LEU A 7 -4.56 -4.22 5.81
N ALA A 8 -3.25 -4.31 6.05
CA ALA A 8 -2.45 -3.22 6.56
C ALA A 8 -1.01 -3.26 6.00
N ALA A 9 -0.37 -2.09 6.04
CA ALA A 9 1.06 -1.87 5.80
C ALA A 9 1.63 -1.09 6.98
N GLN A 10 2.84 -1.43 7.40
CA GLN A 10 3.55 -0.81 8.52
C GLN A 10 4.98 -0.48 8.10
N ASP A 11 5.40 0.76 8.29
CA ASP A 11 6.75 1.25 7.97
C ASP A 11 7.25 0.91 6.55
N VAL A 12 6.32 0.87 5.59
CA VAL A 12 6.63 0.37 4.24
C VAL A 12 7.35 1.44 3.42
N THR A 13 8.54 1.10 2.93
CA THR A 13 9.31 1.88 1.96
C THR A 13 9.35 1.14 0.64
N LEU A 14 8.92 1.79 -0.45
CA LEU A 14 8.80 1.14 -1.76
C LEU A 14 9.48 1.97 -2.83
N GLY A 15 10.11 1.30 -3.79
CA GLY A 15 10.85 1.93 -4.86
C GLY A 15 11.05 1.02 -6.06
N TYR A 16 11.76 1.55 -7.05
CA TYR A 16 12.23 0.79 -8.21
C TYR A 16 13.71 1.07 -8.40
N GLY A 17 14.54 0.02 -8.32
CA GLY A 17 15.99 0.20 -8.25
C GLY A 17 16.37 1.13 -7.10
N ASP A 18 17.18 2.14 -7.39
CA ASP A 18 17.66 3.10 -6.39
C ASP A 18 16.66 4.22 -6.07
N ARG A 19 15.51 4.26 -6.76
CA ARG A 19 14.52 5.31 -6.59
C ARG A 19 13.46 4.92 -5.57
N THR A 20 13.48 5.56 -4.42
CA THR A 20 12.37 5.51 -3.46
C THR A 20 11.17 6.32 -3.95
N VAL A 21 9.97 5.71 -3.91
CA VAL A 21 8.69 6.31 -4.32
C VAL A 21 7.77 6.54 -3.11
N ILE A 22 7.76 5.61 -2.16
CA ILE A 22 7.04 5.70 -0.88
C ILE A 22 8.06 5.51 0.24
N ARG A 23 7.98 6.32 1.29
CA ARG A 23 8.87 6.29 2.46
C ARG A 23 8.01 6.12 3.71
N GLU A 24 8.33 5.12 4.52
CA GLU A 24 7.80 4.96 5.89
C GLU A 24 6.27 5.13 5.96
N LEU A 25 5.54 4.40 5.11
CA LEU A 25 4.09 4.51 5.05
C LEU A 25 3.41 3.47 5.93
N ASP A 26 2.55 3.97 6.80
CA ASP A 26 1.51 3.19 7.47
C ASP A 26 0.17 3.32 6.75
N LEU A 27 -0.52 2.20 6.57
CA LEU A 27 -1.87 2.16 6.01
C LEU A 27 -2.69 1.05 6.67
N GLN A 28 -3.91 1.37 7.07
CA GLN A 28 -4.91 0.40 7.47
C GLN A 28 -6.13 0.51 6.57
N VAL A 29 -6.57 -0.62 5.99
CA VAL A 29 -7.81 -0.70 5.22
C VAL A 29 -8.92 -1.19 6.13
N ALA A 30 -9.94 -0.36 6.32
CA ALA A 30 -11.08 -0.67 7.17
C ALA A 30 -11.90 -1.83 6.58
N PRO A 31 -12.16 -2.91 7.35
CA PRO A 31 -13.03 -4.01 6.91
C PRO A 31 -14.43 -3.52 6.54
N GLY A 32 -15.01 -4.09 5.49
CA GLY A 32 -16.38 -3.76 5.06
C GLY A 32 -16.55 -2.35 4.48
N ARG A 33 -15.46 -1.63 4.18
CA ARG A 33 -15.49 -0.28 3.62
C ARG A 33 -14.72 -0.20 2.31
N ILE A 34 -15.17 0.68 1.42
CA ILE A 34 -14.40 1.08 0.24
C ILE A 34 -13.38 2.12 0.66
N THR A 35 -12.10 1.85 0.41
CA THR A 35 -10.99 2.78 0.65
C THR A 35 -10.44 3.27 -0.68
N ALA A 36 -10.37 4.59 -0.87
CA ALA A 36 -9.83 5.21 -2.08
C ALA A 36 -8.45 5.81 -1.79
N ILE A 37 -7.48 5.53 -2.67
CA ILE A 37 -6.12 6.11 -2.60
C ILE A 37 -6.03 7.18 -3.68
N VAL A 38 -5.82 8.44 -3.26
CA VAL A 38 -5.80 9.61 -4.14
C VAL A 38 -4.47 10.35 -4.04
N GLY A 39 -4.12 11.10 -5.09
CA GLY A 39 -2.87 11.86 -5.15
C GLY A 39 -2.41 12.10 -6.59
N ALA A 40 -1.48 13.03 -6.77
CA ALA A 40 -0.95 13.42 -8.09
C ALA A 40 -0.32 12.24 -8.85
N ASN A 41 -0.11 12.40 -10.16
CA ASN A 41 0.63 11.41 -10.94
C ASN A 41 2.06 11.24 -10.38
N GLY A 42 2.52 9.98 -10.27
CA GLY A 42 3.83 9.66 -9.69
C GLY A 42 3.90 9.59 -8.16
N SER A 43 2.80 9.85 -7.43
CA SER A 43 2.75 9.76 -5.95
C SER A 43 2.87 8.35 -5.34
N GLY A 44 3.06 7.31 -6.15
CA GLY A 44 3.25 5.94 -5.65
C GLY A 44 1.98 5.10 -5.47
N LYS A 45 0.79 5.60 -5.82
CA LYS A 45 -0.49 4.85 -5.70
C LYS A 45 -0.43 3.44 -6.30
N SER A 46 0.00 3.32 -7.56
CA SER A 46 0.12 2.01 -8.23
C SER A 46 1.24 1.16 -7.63
N THR A 47 2.31 1.78 -7.13
CA THR A 47 3.40 1.08 -6.43
C THR A 47 2.89 0.46 -5.13
N LEU A 48 2.15 1.21 -4.32
CA LEU A 48 1.51 0.74 -3.10
C LEU A 48 0.56 -0.43 -3.36
N LEU A 49 -0.35 -0.28 -4.33
CA LEU A 49 -1.31 -1.33 -4.67
C LEU A 49 -0.62 -2.61 -5.15
N LYS A 50 0.43 -2.49 -5.96
CA LYS A 50 1.23 -3.64 -6.39
C LYS A 50 1.94 -4.32 -5.22
N ALA A 51 2.52 -3.56 -4.29
CA ALA A 51 3.17 -4.12 -3.11
C ALA A 51 2.16 -4.84 -2.20
N MET A 52 1.00 -4.23 -1.92
CA MET A 52 -0.05 -4.88 -1.13
C MET A 52 -0.61 -6.15 -1.79
N ALA A 53 -0.61 -6.20 -3.13
CA ALA A 53 -0.97 -7.39 -3.90
C ALA A 53 0.18 -8.41 -4.05
N ARG A 54 1.34 -8.18 -3.41
CA ARG A 54 2.56 -8.99 -3.52
C ARG A 54 3.10 -9.14 -4.96
N LEU A 55 2.85 -8.13 -5.79
CA LEU A 55 3.42 -7.99 -7.13
C LEU A 55 4.74 -7.20 -7.14
N LEU A 56 5.09 -6.61 -6.00
CA LEU A 56 6.40 -6.03 -5.72
C LEU A 56 6.87 -6.61 -4.40
N THR A 57 8.14 -6.99 -4.35
CA THR A 57 8.80 -7.34 -3.09
C THR A 57 8.98 -6.05 -2.27
N PRO A 58 8.61 -6.04 -0.98
CA PRO A 58 8.91 -4.94 -0.08
C PRO A 58 10.41 -4.67 0.01
#